data_AF-Q9BRF8-F1
#
_entry.id   AF-Q9BRF8-F1
#
_cell.length_a   1.000
_cell.length_b   1.000
_cell.length_c   1.000
_cell.angle_alpha   90.00
_cell.angle_beta   90.00
_cell.angle_gamma   90.00
#
_symmetry.space_group_name_H-M   'P 1'
#
loop_
_entity.id
_entity.type
_entity.pdbx_description
1 polymer ?
#
loop_
_entity_poly.entity_id
_entity_poly.type
_entity_poly.pdbx_seq_one_letter_code
_entity_poly.pdbx_strand_id
1 'polypeptide(L)'
;MSAAEAGGVFHRARGRTLAAFPAEKESEWKGPFYFILGADPQFGLIKAWSTGDCDNGGDEWEQEIRLTEQAVQAINKLNPKPKFFVLCGDLIHAMPGKPWRTEQTEDLKRVLRAVDRAIPLVLVSGNHDIGNTPTAETVEEFCRTWGDDYFSFWVGGVLFLVLNSQFYENPSKCPSLKQAQDQWLDEQLSIARQRHCQHAIVFQHIPLFLESIDEDDDYYFNLSKSTRKKLADKFIHAGVKVVFSGHYHRNAGGTYQNLDMVVSSAIGCQLGRDPHGLRVVVVTAEKIVHRYYSLDELSEKGIEDDLMDLIKKK
;
A
#
# COMPACT_ATOMS: atom_id res chain seq x y z
N MET A 1 -5.58 14.88 -32.59
CA MET A 1 -4.41 14.49 -31.77
C MET A 1 -4.88 13.41 -30.82
N SER A 2 -4.10 12.35 -30.64
CA SER A 2 -4.49 11.17 -29.87
C SER A 2 -4.52 11.47 -28.37
N ALA A 3 -5.44 10.85 -27.64
CA ALA A 3 -5.56 10.92 -26.17
C ALA A 3 -4.40 10.24 -25.40
N ALA A 4 -3.19 10.29 -25.97
CA ALA A 4 -1.94 10.05 -25.26
C ALA A 4 -1.37 11.36 -24.67
N GLU A 5 -2.14 12.46 -24.69
CA GLU A 5 -1.76 13.71 -24.02
C GLU A 5 -1.68 13.49 -22.50
N ALA A 6 -0.46 13.61 -21.98
CA ALA A 6 -0.14 13.94 -20.59
C ALA A 6 -0.56 12.94 -19.50
N GLY A 7 -0.35 11.64 -19.72
CA GLY A 7 -0.39 10.64 -18.64
C GLY A 7 0.68 10.94 -17.59
N GLY A 8 0.34 11.71 -16.55
CA GLY A 8 1.18 11.89 -15.37
C GLY A 8 1.40 10.57 -14.63
N VAL A 9 2.17 10.59 -13.54
CA VAL A 9 2.49 9.42 -12.70
C VAL A 9 1.29 8.62 -12.16
N PHE A 10 0.09 9.16 -12.29
CA PHE A 10 -1.18 8.51 -11.93
C PHE A 10 -1.65 7.56 -13.03
N HIS A 11 -0.94 6.45 -13.21
CA HIS A 11 -1.47 5.28 -13.92
C HIS A 11 -2.53 4.60 -13.05
N ARG A 12 -3.73 5.15 -12.95
CA ARG A 12 -4.79 4.61 -12.09
C ARG A 12 -5.11 3.17 -12.49
N ALA A 13 -5.26 2.28 -11.51
CA ALA A 13 -5.79 0.95 -11.77
C ALA A 13 -7.21 1.07 -12.35
N ARG A 14 -7.47 0.30 -13.40
CA ARG A 14 -8.73 0.27 -14.14
C ARG A 14 -8.96 -1.14 -14.67
N GLY A 15 -10.18 -1.64 -14.55
CA GLY A 15 -10.51 -3.00 -15.00
C GLY A 15 -9.77 -4.08 -14.21
N ARG A 16 -9.54 -3.83 -12.91
CA ARG A 16 -8.84 -4.74 -11.98
C ARG A 16 -7.39 -5.03 -12.37
N THR A 17 -6.77 -4.14 -13.16
CA THR A 17 -5.36 -4.21 -13.56
C THR A 17 -4.67 -2.84 -13.54
N LEU A 18 -3.35 -2.84 -13.62
CA LEU A 18 -2.51 -1.65 -13.64
C LEU A 18 -1.80 -1.51 -14.99
N ALA A 19 -2.24 -0.56 -15.82
CA ALA A 19 -1.76 -0.39 -17.19
C ALA A 19 -0.25 -0.06 -17.31
N ALA A 20 0.37 0.43 -16.23
CA ALA A 20 1.82 0.63 -16.18
C ALA A 20 2.61 -0.69 -16.31
N PHE A 21 1.98 -1.83 -15.98
CA PHE A 21 2.59 -3.16 -16.01
C PHE A 21 1.73 -4.17 -16.77
N PRO A 22 1.76 -4.14 -18.11
CA PRO A 22 1.02 -5.10 -18.91
C PRO A 22 1.49 -6.53 -18.63
N ALA A 23 0.55 -7.42 -18.32
CA ALA A 23 0.83 -8.78 -17.86
C ALA A 23 1.68 -9.57 -18.86
N GLU A 24 1.47 -9.39 -20.16
CA GLU A 24 2.21 -10.06 -21.23
C GLU A 24 3.71 -9.70 -21.27
N LYS A 25 4.10 -8.58 -20.64
CA LYS A 25 5.50 -8.16 -20.53
C LYS A 25 6.11 -8.47 -19.18
N GLU A 26 5.29 -8.57 -18.14
CA GLU A 26 5.74 -8.58 -16.75
C GLU A 26 5.48 -9.91 -16.02
N SER A 27 4.77 -10.87 -16.63
CA SER A 27 4.48 -12.15 -15.97
C SER A 27 5.65 -13.15 -15.91
N GLU A 28 6.77 -12.84 -16.57
CA GLU A 28 7.96 -13.69 -16.60
C GLU A 28 9.08 -13.11 -15.72
N TRP A 29 9.76 -13.99 -14.97
CA TRP A 29 10.89 -13.60 -14.15
C TRP A 29 12.07 -13.15 -15.01
N LYS A 30 12.56 -11.92 -14.77
CA LYS A 30 13.67 -11.31 -15.54
C LYS A 30 14.89 -10.97 -14.69
N GLY A 31 14.85 -11.28 -13.40
CA GLY A 31 15.89 -10.96 -12.44
C GLY A 31 15.39 -10.05 -11.32
N PRO A 32 16.24 -9.80 -10.31
CA PRO A 32 15.86 -9.05 -9.14
C PRO A 32 15.45 -7.61 -9.43
N PHE A 33 14.58 -7.09 -8.59
CA PHE A 33 14.16 -5.69 -8.62
C PHE A 33 13.82 -5.23 -7.21
N TYR A 34 13.48 -3.96 -7.07
CA TYR A 34 12.98 -3.44 -5.81
C TYR A 34 11.88 -2.42 -6.04
N PHE A 35 11.07 -2.21 -5.01
CA PHE A 35 10.05 -1.17 -4.96
C PHE A 35 10.09 -0.46 -3.60
N ILE A 36 9.46 0.71 -3.54
CA ILE A 36 9.31 1.47 -2.31
C ILE A 36 7.87 1.33 -1.83
N LEU A 37 7.71 1.14 -0.53
CA LEU A 37 6.43 1.18 0.16
C LEU A 37 6.42 2.33 1.14
N GLY A 38 5.35 3.13 1.09
CA GLY A 38 4.96 4.07 2.12
C GLY A 38 3.57 3.69 2.65
N ALA A 39 3.23 4.23 3.81
CA ALA A 39 1.91 4.08 4.41
C ALA A 39 1.53 5.41 5.06
N ASP A 40 0.22 5.67 5.16
CA ASP A 40 -0.33 6.75 5.99
C ASP A 40 0.38 8.11 5.82
N PRO A 41 0.52 8.66 4.58
CA PRO A 41 0.86 10.07 4.45
C PRO A 41 -0.20 10.95 5.12
N GLN A 42 -1.47 10.51 5.09
CA GLN A 42 -2.62 10.93 5.89
C GLN A 42 -2.66 12.42 6.22
N PHE A 43 -2.73 13.23 5.16
CA PHE A 43 -2.73 14.69 5.26
C PHE A 43 -3.84 15.16 6.20
N GLY A 44 -3.48 15.78 7.32
CA GLY A 44 -4.40 16.35 8.31
C GLY A 44 -4.36 15.66 9.67
N LEU A 45 -3.72 14.50 9.79
CA LEU A 45 -3.70 13.76 11.06
C LEU A 45 -2.75 14.37 12.09
N ILE A 46 -1.58 14.91 11.71
CA ILE A 46 -0.53 15.29 12.67
C ILE A 46 -1.06 16.30 13.70
N LYS A 47 -1.67 17.39 13.23
CA LYS A 47 -2.28 18.38 14.12
C LYS A 47 -3.43 17.75 14.90
N ALA A 48 -4.36 17.09 14.22
CA ALA A 48 -5.56 16.52 14.83
C ALA A 48 -5.23 15.55 15.98
N TRP A 49 -4.21 14.71 15.78
CA TRP A 49 -3.68 13.80 16.80
C TRP A 49 -3.03 14.56 17.95
N SER A 50 -2.16 15.55 17.66
CA SER A 50 -1.46 16.33 18.69
C SER A 50 -2.41 17.12 19.61
N THR A 51 -3.56 17.54 19.09
CA THR A 51 -4.59 18.26 19.85
C THR A 51 -5.65 17.33 20.45
N GLY A 52 -5.64 16.04 20.10
CA GLY A 52 -6.62 15.06 20.56
C GLY A 52 -8.03 15.20 19.95
N ASP A 53 -8.14 15.83 18.77
CA ASP A 53 -9.42 16.03 18.06
C ASP A 53 -9.36 15.41 16.66
N CYS A 54 -9.20 14.09 16.60
CA CYS A 54 -9.11 13.36 15.33
C CYS A 54 -10.42 13.35 14.52
N ASP A 55 -11.57 13.47 15.19
CA ASP A 55 -12.88 13.36 14.56
C ASP A 55 -13.37 14.64 13.86
N ASN A 56 -12.88 15.81 14.32
CA ASN A 56 -13.25 17.13 13.80
C ASN A 56 -12.05 17.99 13.36
N GLY A 57 -10.82 17.57 13.66
CA GLY A 57 -9.60 18.20 13.15
C GLY A 57 -9.32 17.86 11.68
N GLY A 58 -8.09 18.14 11.25
CA GLY A 58 -7.66 17.97 9.86
C GLY A 58 -7.71 19.25 9.01
N ASP A 59 -7.80 20.40 9.68
CA ASP A 59 -7.81 21.74 9.07
C ASP A 59 -6.41 22.27 8.72
N GLU A 60 -5.34 21.56 9.12
CA GLU A 60 -3.96 21.87 8.76
C GLU A 60 -3.19 20.59 8.41
N TRP A 61 -2.43 20.61 7.32
CA TRP A 61 -1.65 19.46 6.82
C TRP A 61 -0.30 19.84 6.19
N GLU A 62 0.24 21.01 6.55
CA GLU A 62 1.51 21.52 6.00
C GLU A 62 2.71 20.65 6.39
N GLN A 63 2.66 20.00 7.56
CA GLN A 63 3.73 19.09 7.98
C GLN A 63 3.74 17.82 7.13
N GLU A 64 2.58 17.25 6.85
CA GLU A 64 2.41 16.08 5.98
C GLU A 64 2.80 16.39 4.53
N ILE A 65 2.50 17.60 4.02
CA ILE A 65 3.02 18.08 2.73
C ILE A 65 4.55 18.00 2.72
N ARG A 66 5.23 18.61 3.69
CA ARG A 66 6.70 18.64 3.74
C ARG A 66 7.30 17.23 3.83
N LEU A 67 6.75 16.36 4.68
CA LEU A 67 7.20 14.97 4.84
C LEU A 67 7.03 14.17 3.55
N THR A 68 5.91 14.35 2.85
CA THR A 68 5.64 13.62 1.61
C THR A 68 6.46 14.17 0.45
N GLU A 69 6.70 15.49 0.39
CA GLU A 69 7.65 16.09 -0.55
C GLU A 69 9.07 15.57 -0.31
N GLN A 70 9.49 15.43 0.95
CA GLN A 70 10.77 14.82 1.30
C GLN A 70 10.83 13.34 0.87
N ALA A 71 9.77 12.56 1.09
CA ALA A 71 9.66 11.18 0.63
C ALA A 71 9.79 11.07 -0.90
N VAL A 72 9.09 11.93 -1.65
CA VAL A 72 9.18 11.99 -3.12
C VAL A 72 10.60 12.36 -3.56
N GLN A 73 11.24 13.33 -2.92
CA GLN A 73 12.62 13.70 -3.22
C GLN A 73 13.60 12.56 -2.95
N ALA A 74 13.45 11.84 -1.83
CA ALA A 74 14.27 10.69 -1.49
C ALA A 74 14.15 9.61 -2.57
N ILE A 75 12.91 9.23 -2.91
CA ILE A 75 12.60 8.22 -3.94
C ILE A 75 13.18 8.63 -5.30
N ASN A 76 13.03 9.90 -5.69
CA ASN A 76 13.53 10.40 -6.95
C ASN A 76 15.07 10.41 -7.03
N LYS A 77 15.78 10.47 -5.91
CA LYS A 77 17.26 10.40 -5.90
C LYS A 77 17.79 8.97 -6.07
N LEU A 78 16.98 7.95 -5.83
CA LEU A 78 17.42 6.56 -5.90
C LEU A 78 17.83 6.16 -7.32
N ASN A 79 18.95 5.43 -7.41
CA ASN A 79 19.50 4.93 -8.67
C ASN A 79 20.08 3.50 -8.48
N PRO A 80 19.63 2.49 -9.26
CA PRO A 80 18.55 2.54 -10.26
C PRO A 80 17.22 2.94 -9.64
N LYS A 81 16.27 3.42 -10.45
CA LYS A 81 14.92 3.78 -9.97
C LYS A 81 14.16 2.55 -9.44
N PRO A 82 13.34 2.68 -8.38
CA PRO A 82 12.45 1.60 -7.96
C PRO A 82 11.45 1.28 -9.07
N LYS A 83 10.97 0.03 -9.12
CA LYS A 83 9.99 -0.39 -10.12
C LYS A 83 8.65 0.30 -9.97
N PHE A 84 8.23 0.57 -8.75
CA PHE A 84 7.03 1.35 -8.42
C PHE A 84 7.15 1.89 -6.99
N PHE A 85 6.23 2.80 -6.64
CA PHE A 85 6.03 3.29 -5.28
C PHE A 85 4.58 3.00 -4.87
N VAL A 86 4.40 2.21 -3.81
CA VAL A 86 3.08 1.88 -3.25
C VAL A 86 2.79 2.68 -1.99
N LEU A 87 1.56 3.18 -1.87
CA LEU A 87 1.02 3.79 -0.65
C LEU A 87 -0.08 2.90 -0.06
N CYS A 88 0.19 2.31 1.11
CA CYS A 88 -0.68 1.35 1.81
C CYS A 88 -1.82 2.00 2.61
N GLY A 89 -2.66 2.80 1.95
CA GLY A 89 -3.88 3.36 2.52
C GLY A 89 -3.69 4.60 3.37
N ASP A 90 -4.83 5.14 3.82
CA ASP A 90 -4.99 6.40 4.54
C ASP A 90 -4.19 7.53 3.87
N LEU A 91 -4.55 7.76 2.61
CA LEU A 91 -3.90 8.76 1.78
C LEU A 91 -4.09 10.16 2.38
N ILE A 92 -5.30 10.43 2.89
CA ILE A 92 -5.68 11.70 3.53
C ILE A 92 -6.42 11.42 4.84
N HIS A 93 -6.48 12.40 5.76
CA HIS A 93 -7.14 12.23 7.05
C HIS A 93 -8.67 12.40 6.99
N ALA A 94 -9.18 13.32 6.18
CA ALA A 94 -10.61 13.61 6.17
C ALA A 94 -11.41 12.45 5.59
N MET A 95 -12.14 11.74 6.46
CA MET A 95 -13.06 10.64 6.11
C MET A 95 -14.10 11.08 5.05
N PRO A 96 -14.75 10.15 4.31
CA PRO A 96 -15.80 10.50 3.37
C PRO A 96 -16.89 11.39 3.97
N GLY A 97 -17.24 12.46 3.26
CA GLY A 97 -18.23 13.46 3.71
C GLY A 97 -17.74 14.46 4.76
N LYS A 98 -16.49 14.39 5.21
CA LYS A 98 -15.91 15.37 6.15
C LYS A 98 -15.34 16.61 5.42
N PRO A 99 -15.23 17.77 6.12
CA PRO A 99 -14.56 18.95 5.58
C PRO A 99 -13.08 18.69 5.22
N TRP A 100 -12.48 19.57 4.42
CA TRP A 100 -11.08 19.54 3.95
C TRP A 100 -10.68 18.37 3.05
N ARG A 101 -11.56 17.37 2.88
CA ARG A 101 -11.28 16.16 2.08
C ARG A 101 -10.84 16.46 0.66
N THR A 102 -11.48 17.44 0.02
CA THR A 102 -11.16 17.80 -1.37
C THR A 102 -9.79 18.48 -1.43
N GLU A 103 -9.51 19.39 -0.51
CA GLU A 103 -8.28 20.16 -0.41
C GLU A 103 -7.08 19.25 -0.10
N GLN A 104 -7.20 18.39 0.93
CA GLN A 104 -6.19 17.37 1.25
C GLN A 104 -5.93 16.45 0.07
N THR A 105 -6.97 16.00 -0.64
CA THR A 105 -6.85 15.15 -1.83
C THR A 105 -6.06 15.84 -2.94
N GLU A 106 -6.38 17.10 -3.24
CA GLU A 106 -5.73 17.84 -4.32
C GLU A 106 -4.28 18.20 -4.00
N ASP A 107 -3.97 18.52 -2.73
CA ASP A 107 -2.61 18.74 -2.27
C ASP A 107 -1.77 17.46 -2.30
N LEU A 108 -2.31 16.33 -1.82
CA LEU A 108 -1.59 15.05 -1.93
C LEU A 108 -1.33 14.71 -3.40
N LYS A 109 -2.32 14.86 -4.28
CA LYS A 109 -2.11 14.65 -5.72
C LYS A 109 -1.03 15.57 -6.28
N ARG A 110 -0.98 16.84 -5.84
CA ARG A 110 0.04 17.81 -6.24
C ARG A 110 1.44 17.34 -5.84
N VAL A 111 1.62 16.91 -4.59
CA VAL A 111 2.90 16.39 -4.12
C VAL A 111 3.30 15.13 -4.88
N LEU A 112 2.38 14.16 -5.00
CA LEU A 112 2.66 12.90 -5.69
C LEU A 112 2.93 13.06 -7.19
N ARG A 113 2.42 14.11 -7.85
CA ARG A 113 2.78 14.44 -9.26
C ARG A 113 4.28 14.67 -9.46
N ALA A 114 5.03 14.97 -8.40
CA ALA A 114 6.47 15.19 -8.46
C ALA A 114 7.29 13.89 -8.40
N VAL A 115 6.67 12.72 -8.18
CA VAL A 115 7.34 11.42 -8.33
C VAL A 115 7.87 11.30 -9.76
N ASP A 116 9.07 10.75 -9.91
CA ASP A 116 9.71 10.55 -11.21
C ASP A 116 8.77 9.73 -12.13
N ARG A 117 8.63 10.17 -13.38
CA ARG A 117 7.72 9.52 -14.35
C ARG A 117 8.08 8.07 -14.66
N ALA A 118 9.31 7.66 -14.37
CA ALA A 118 9.72 6.27 -14.49
C ALA A 118 9.23 5.37 -13.34
N ILE A 119 8.59 5.93 -12.30
CA ILE A 119 8.14 5.23 -11.10
C ILE A 119 6.61 5.32 -11.01
N PRO A 120 5.87 4.29 -11.48
CA PRO A 120 4.43 4.23 -11.32
C PRO A 120 4.00 4.21 -9.85
N LEU A 121 2.86 4.85 -9.57
CA LEU A 121 2.21 4.82 -8.26
C LEU A 121 1.22 3.65 -8.17
N VAL A 122 1.25 2.95 -7.04
CA VAL A 122 0.26 1.94 -6.64
C VAL A 122 -0.45 2.46 -5.40
N LEU A 123 -1.78 2.58 -5.45
CA LEU A 123 -2.55 3.15 -4.35
C LEU A 123 -3.48 2.10 -3.77
N VAL A 124 -3.42 1.94 -2.45
CA VAL A 124 -4.28 1.06 -1.66
C VAL A 124 -5.28 1.94 -0.90
N SER A 125 -6.51 1.48 -0.70
CA SER A 125 -7.50 2.18 0.13
C SER A 125 -7.34 1.83 1.61
N GLY A 126 -7.46 2.83 2.49
CA GLY A 126 -7.61 2.69 3.94
C GLY A 126 -8.96 3.18 4.47
N ASN A 127 -9.19 3.12 5.78
CA ASN A 127 -10.46 3.57 6.37
C ASN A 127 -10.69 5.06 6.19
N HIS A 128 -9.66 5.90 6.16
CA HIS A 128 -9.85 7.33 5.90
C HIS A 128 -10.22 7.62 4.44
N ASP A 129 -9.91 6.70 3.54
CA ASP A 129 -10.20 6.84 2.12
C ASP A 129 -11.64 6.44 1.77
N ILE A 130 -12.19 5.40 2.41
CA ILE A 130 -13.51 4.83 2.08
C ILE A 130 -14.46 4.66 3.29
N GLY A 131 -14.02 5.02 4.49
CA GLY A 131 -14.78 4.91 5.73
C GLY A 131 -14.57 3.58 6.47
N ASN A 132 -14.71 3.60 7.81
CA ASN A 132 -14.69 2.41 8.68
C ASN A 132 -15.81 1.40 8.36
N THR A 133 -16.85 1.85 7.66
CA THR A 133 -17.96 1.00 7.18
C THR A 133 -18.30 1.48 5.77
N PRO A 134 -17.55 1.01 4.76
CA PRO A 134 -17.69 1.51 3.41
C PRO A 134 -19.10 1.29 2.88
N THR A 135 -19.56 2.23 2.07
CA THR A 135 -20.77 2.14 1.24
C THR A 135 -20.41 2.10 -0.24
N ALA A 136 -21.36 1.77 -1.10
CA ALA A 136 -21.15 1.80 -2.55
C ALA A 136 -20.67 3.18 -3.04
N GLU A 137 -21.22 4.26 -2.48
CA GLU A 137 -20.88 5.63 -2.82
C GLU A 137 -19.44 6.00 -2.42
N THR A 138 -19.00 5.60 -1.22
CA THR A 138 -17.63 5.87 -0.76
C THR A 138 -16.58 5.10 -1.57
N VAL A 139 -16.90 3.86 -1.97
CA VAL A 139 -16.04 3.05 -2.84
C VAL A 139 -16.00 3.64 -4.24
N GLU A 140 -17.14 4.08 -4.78
CA GLU A 140 -17.19 4.76 -6.08
C GLU A 140 -16.39 6.07 -6.07
N GLU A 141 -16.47 6.85 -4.99
CA GLU A 141 -15.69 8.08 -4.82
C GLU A 141 -14.18 7.80 -4.87
N PHE A 142 -13.71 6.77 -4.16
CA PHE A 142 -12.32 6.32 -4.22
C PHE A 142 -11.93 5.89 -5.63
N CYS A 143 -12.75 5.04 -6.26
CA CYS A 143 -12.52 4.53 -7.63
C CYS A 143 -12.40 5.66 -8.66
N ARG A 144 -13.25 6.67 -8.55
CA ARG A 144 -13.22 7.87 -9.39
C ARG A 144 -11.95 8.70 -9.15
N THR A 145 -11.53 8.82 -7.90
CA THR A 145 -10.43 9.71 -7.47
C THR A 145 -9.05 9.11 -7.70
N TRP A 146 -8.84 7.85 -7.31
CA TRP A 146 -7.52 7.23 -7.18
C TRP A 146 -7.29 6.05 -8.12
N GLY A 147 -8.30 5.24 -8.39
CA GLY A 147 -8.07 3.94 -9.03
C GLY A 147 -9.00 2.89 -8.47
N ASP A 148 -9.12 1.75 -9.15
CA ASP A 148 -9.84 0.60 -8.61
C ASP A 148 -9.36 0.28 -7.18
N ASP A 149 -10.29 -0.01 -6.28
CA ASP A 149 -10.05 -0.25 -4.84
C ASP A 149 -9.40 -1.60 -4.53
N TYR A 150 -9.53 -2.55 -5.46
CA TYR A 150 -8.79 -3.80 -5.47
C TYR A 150 -8.48 -4.19 -6.93
N PHE A 151 -7.29 -4.75 -7.15
CA PHE A 151 -6.78 -5.11 -8.47
C PHE A 151 -5.53 -5.98 -8.34
N SER A 152 -5.09 -6.56 -9.45
CA SER A 152 -3.82 -7.29 -9.52
C SER A 152 -2.94 -6.75 -10.63
N PHE A 153 -1.63 -6.92 -10.48
CA PHE A 153 -0.68 -6.57 -11.52
C PHE A 153 0.58 -7.43 -11.39
N TRP A 154 1.35 -7.49 -12.47
CA TRP A 154 2.59 -8.26 -12.53
C TRP A 154 3.79 -7.32 -12.58
N VAL A 155 4.89 -7.67 -11.93
CA VAL A 155 6.18 -7.02 -12.17
C VAL A 155 7.26 -8.09 -12.17
N GLY A 156 7.98 -8.23 -13.28
CA GLY A 156 9.11 -9.15 -13.41
C GLY A 156 8.88 -10.57 -12.86
N GLY A 157 7.74 -11.20 -13.15
CA GLY A 157 7.40 -12.57 -12.73
C GLY A 157 6.69 -12.69 -11.37
N VAL A 158 6.44 -11.56 -10.71
CA VAL A 158 5.81 -11.51 -9.38
C VAL A 158 4.39 -10.97 -9.52
N LEU A 159 3.43 -11.66 -8.89
CA LEU A 159 2.03 -11.24 -8.82
C LEU A 159 1.81 -10.39 -7.57
N PHE A 160 1.28 -9.18 -7.77
CA PHE A 160 0.87 -8.29 -6.70
C PHE A 160 -0.65 -8.20 -6.64
N LEU A 161 -1.20 -8.29 -5.44
CA LEU A 161 -2.63 -8.18 -5.17
C LEU A 161 -2.87 -6.96 -4.26
N VAL A 162 -3.66 -6.00 -4.71
CA VAL A 162 -4.13 -4.88 -3.89
C VAL A 162 -5.53 -5.18 -3.44
N LEU A 163 -5.77 -5.16 -2.13
CA LEU A 163 -7.06 -5.48 -1.52
C LEU A 163 -7.66 -4.27 -0.81
N ASN A 164 -8.98 -4.11 -0.92
CA ASN A 164 -9.73 -3.25 -0.03
C ASN A 164 -9.94 -4.00 1.30
N SER A 165 -9.14 -3.65 2.32
CA SER A 165 -9.20 -4.32 3.63
C SER A 165 -10.41 -3.92 4.46
N GLN A 166 -11.05 -2.77 4.19
CA GLN A 166 -12.24 -2.35 4.93
C GLN A 166 -13.42 -3.30 4.73
N PHE A 167 -13.48 -4.00 3.59
CA PHE A 167 -14.47 -5.05 3.42
C PHE A 167 -14.27 -6.26 4.33
N TYR A 168 -13.06 -6.48 4.85
CA TYR A 168 -12.78 -7.54 5.83
C TYR A 168 -13.04 -7.09 7.27
N GLU A 169 -13.07 -5.78 7.51
CA GLU A 169 -13.38 -5.18 8.80
C GLU A 169 -14.90 -5.03 8.99
N ASN A 170 -15.57 -4.27 8.12
CA ASN A 170 -17.00 -4.04 8.24
C ASN A 170 -17.70 -3.80 6.89
N PRO A 171 -18.10 -4.88 6.17
CA PRO A 171 -18.78 -4.77 4.88
C PRO A 171 -20.31 -4.57 5.00
N SER A 172 -20.83 -4.26 6.19
CA SER A 172 -22.29 -4.32 6.47
C SER A 172 -23.17 -3.46 5.56
N LYS A 173 -22.63 -2.36 5.03
CA LYS A 173 -23.33 -1.46 4.10
C LYS A 173 -23.07 -1.73 2.62
N CYS A 174 -22.21 -2.70 2.28
CA CYS A 174 -21.90 -3.07 0.90
C CYS A 174 -21.55 -4.57 0.72
N PRO A 175 -22.38 -5.51 1.22
CA PRO A 175 -22.05 -6.93 1.22
C PRO A 175 -21.80 -7.51 -0.19
N SER A 176 -22.47 -6.97 -1.22
CA SER A 176 -22.27 -7.39 -2.61
C SER A 176 -20.89 -7.01 -3.17
N LEU A 177 -20.35 -5.85 -2.78
CA LEU A 177 -19.01 -5.41 -3.19
C LEU A 177 -17.93 -6.28 -2.53
N LYS A 178 -18.12 -6.59 -1.24
CA LYS A 178 -17.27 -7.55 -0.54
C LYS A 178 -17.30 -8.93 -1.22
N GLN A 179 -18.49 -9.45 -1.52
CA GLN A 179 -18.62 -10.73 -2.22
C GLN A 179 -17.90 -10.73 -3.58
N ALA A 180 -17.97 -9.63 -4.34
CA ALA A 180 -17.25 -9.48 -5.60
C ALA A 180 -15.73 -9.54 -5.42
N GLN A 181 -15.18 -8.86 -4.40
CA GLN A 181 -13.75 -8.97 -4.07
C GLN A 181 -13.37 -10.40 -3.65
N ASP A 182 -14.19 -11.08 -2.84
CA ASP A 182 -13.90 -12.46 -2.43
C ASP A 182 -13.82 -13.42 -3.62
N GLN A 183 -14.77 -13.33 -4.55
CA GLN A 183 -14.76 -14.15 -5.77
C GLN A 183 -13.53 -13.84 -6.62
N TRP A 184 -13.27 -12.56 -6.87
CA TRP A 184 -12.11 -12.12 -7.64
C TRP A 184 -10.79 -12.56 -6.99
N LEU A 185 -10.68 -12.47 -5.67
CA LEU A 185 -9.50 -12.88 -4.92
C LEU A 185 -9.25 -14.39 -5.08
N ASP A 186 -10.30 -15.21 -4.96
CA ASP A 186 -10.17 -16.66 -5.15
C ASP A 186 -9.67 -17.01 -6.57
N GLU A 187 -10.09 -16.25 -7.60
CA GLU A 187 -9.57 -16.39 -8.96
C GLU A 187 -8.08 -16.00 -9.04
N GLN A 188 -7.66 -14.89 -8.43
CA GLN A 188 -6.26 -14.45 -8.43
C GLN A 188 -5.35 -15.42 -7.67
N LEU A 189 -5.80 -15.94 -6.54
CA LEU A 189 -5.07 -16.93 -5.75
C LEU A 189 -4.94 -18.26 -6.51
N SER A 190 -5.95 -18.64 -7.30
CA SER A 190 -5.84 -19.77 -8.22
C SER A 190 -4.78 -19.53 -9.29
N ILE A 191 -4.71 -18.32 -9.86
CA ILE A 191 -3.68 -17.92 -10.83
C ILE A 191 -2.28 -18.02 -10.21
N ALA A 192 -2.07 -17.50 -9.00
CA ALA A 192 -0.78 -17.58 -8.30
C ALA A 192 -0.29 -19.02 -8.18
N ARG A 193 -1.19 -19.93 -7.80
CA ARG A 193 -0.91 -21.36 -7.65
C ARG A 193 -0.63 -22.06 -8.98
N GLN A 194 -1.37 -21.73 -10.04
CA GLN A 194 -1.30 -22.42 -11.32
C GLN A 194 -0.19 -21.91 -12.24
N ARG A 195 0.07 -20.60 -12.25
CA ARG A 195 1.04 -19.98 -13.17
C ARG A 195 2.48 -20.06 -12.70
N HIS A 196 2.74 -20.67 -11.53
CA HIS A 196 4.07 -20.72 -10.92
C HIS A 196 4.75 -19.33 -10.92
N CYS A 197 4.02 -18.30 -10.50
CA CYS A 197 4.63 -16.98 -10.29
C CYS A 197 5.83 -17.14 -9.35
N GLN A 198 6.88 -16.33 -9.55
CA GLN A 198 8.08 -16.44 -8.71
C GLN A 198 7.73 -16.17 -7.25
N HIS A 199 6.92 -15.14 -7.01
CA HIS A 199 6.31 -14.81 -5.73
C HIS A 199 4.91 -14.25 -5.96
N ALA A 200 4.07 -14.34 -4.92
CA ALA A 200 2.84 -13.56 -4.80
C ALA A 200 2.90 -12.71 -3.53
N ILE A 201 2.54 -11.43 -3.65
CA ILE A 201 2.61 -10.41 -2.60
C ILE A 201 1.26 -9.70 -2.50
N VAL A 202 0.80 -9.46 -1.27
CA VAL A 202 -0.45 -8.73 -1.01
C VAL A 202 -0.14 -7.36 -0.41
N PHE A 203 -0.83 -6.33 -0.91
CA PHE A 203 -0.93 -5.02 -0.30
C PHE A 203 -2.36 -4.80 0.20
N GLN A 204 -2.48 -4.42 1.46
CA GLN A 204 -3.76 -4.03 2.04
C GLN A 204 -3.50 -3.05 3.19
N HIS A 205 -4.45 -2.21 3.55
CA HIS A 205 -4.21 -1.17 4.56
C HIS A 205 -4.22 -1.73 5.99
N ILE A 206 -5.29 -2.42 6.42
CA ILE A 206 -5.38 -3.01 7.76
C ILE A 206 -4.52 -4.27 7.83
N PRO A 207 -3.55 -4.39 8.76
CA PRO A 207 -2.79 -5.60 9.00
C PRO A 207 -3.66 -6.83 9.28
N LEU A 208 -3.18 -8.01 8.85
CA LEU A 208 -3.75 -9.25 9.37
C LEU A 208 -3.55 -9.31 10.89
N PHE A 209 -2.33 -9.11 11.36
CA PHE A 209 -1.93 -9.06 12.77
C PHE A 209 -0.70 -8.15 12.93
N LEU A 210 -0.39 -7.74 14.16
CA LEU A 210 0.73 -6.86 14.49
C LEU A 210 1.96 -7.63 14.98
N GLU A 211 1.76 -8.72 15.72
CA GLU A 211 2.84 -9.55 16.28
C GLU A 211 2.63 -11.03 15.97
N SER A 212 1.40 -11.54 16.12
CA SER A 212 1.07 -12.95 15.93
C SER A 212 -0.35 -13.15 15.41
N ILE A 213 -0.54 -14.18 14.57
CA ILE A 213 -1.87 -14.57 14.08
C ILE A 213 -2.88 -14.84 15.22
N ASP A 214 -2.37 -15.23 16.39
CA ASP A 214 -3.17 -15.65 17.55
C ASP A 214 -3.37 -14.55 18.61
N GLU A 215 -2.79 -13.35 18.41
CA GLU A 215 -2.94 -12.21 19.32
C GLU A 215 -4.42 -11.83 19.55
N ASP A 216 -4.74 -11.03 20.55
CA ASP A 216 -6.13 -10.63 20.75
C ASP A 216 -6.58 -9.65 19.66
N ASP A 217 -7.90 -9.60 19.44
CA ASP A 217 -8.48 -8.64 18.52
C ASP A 217 -8.26 -7.24 19.11
N ASP A 218 -7.53 -6.42 18.38
CA ASP A 218 -7.46 -4.99 18.62
C ASP A 218 -8.67 -4.39 17.90
N TYR A 219 -9.53 -3.67 18.62
CA TYR A 219 -10.77 -3.10 18.07
C TYR A 219 -10.54 -2.12 16.91
N TYR A 220 -9.29 -1.75 16.61
CA TYR A 220 -8.96 -0.79 15.57
C TYR A 220 -7.82 -1.24 14.65
N PHE A 221 -6.72 -1.77 15.18
CA PHE A 221 -5.47 -1.86 14.40
C PHE A 221 -5.23 -3.18 13.63
N ASN A 222 -5.91 -4.27 13.97
CA ASN A 222 -5.77 -5.54 13.27
C ASN A 222 -7.13 -6.10 12.86
N LEU A 223 -7.15 -6.95 11.84
CA LEU A 223 -8.36 -7.68 11.49
C LEU A 223 -8.71 -8.69 12.58
N SER A 224 -10.01 -8.90 12.83
CA SER A 224 -10.47 -9.92 13.78
C SER A 224 -9.86 -11.29 13.51
N LYS A 225 -9.58 -12.05 14.58
CA LYS A 225 -8.94 -13.39 14.56
C LYS A 225 -9.61 -14.33 13.58
N SER A 226 -10.94 -14.31 13.54
CA SER A 226 -11.72 -15.17 12.65
C SER A 226 -11.54 -14.82 11.16
N THR A 227 -11.42 -13.53 10.83
CA THR A 227 -11.25 -13.06 9.46
C THR A 227 -9.80 -13.23 9.01
N ARG A 228 -8.83 -12.80 9.83
CA ARG A 228 -7.42 -12.85 9.46
C ARG A 228 -6.90 -14.27 9.29
N LYS A 229 -7.35 -15.24 10.10
CA LYS A 229 -6.96 -16.66 9.93
C LYS A 229 -7.45 -17.22 8.60
N LYS A 230 -8.73 -16.98 8.26
CA LYS A 230 -9.30 -17.43 6.98
C LYS A 230 -8.56 -16.83 5.78
N LEU A 231 -8.19 -15.55 5.83
CA LEU A 231 -7.41 -14.90 4.78
C LEU A 231 -5.98 -15.43 4.71
N ALA A 232 -5.30 -15.53 5.85
CA ALA A 232 -3.93 -16.02 5.93
C ALA A 232 -3.83 -17.46 5.41
N ASP A 233 -4.76 -18.34 5.78
CA ASP A 233 -4.79 -19.73 5.30
C ASP A 233 -5.01 -19.78 3.77
N LYS A 234 -5.89 -18.94 3.21
CA LYS A 234 -6.06 -18.79 1.75
C LYS A 234 -4.78 -18.33 1.07
N PHE A 235 -4.10 -17.33 1.63
CA PHE A 235 -2.84 -16.79 1.12
C PHE A 235 -1.72 -17.84 1.15
N ILE A 236 -1.55 -18.54 2.26
CA ILE A 236 -0.58 -19.63 2.41
C ILE A 236 -0.84 -20.73 1.39
N HIS A 237 -2.09 -21.17 1.25
CA HIS A 237 -2.48 -22.22 0.30
C HIS A 237 -2.21 -21.83 -1.17
N ALA A 238 -2.27 -20.53 -1.49
CA ALA A 238 -1.96 -20.00 -2.81
C ALA A 238 -0.46 -19.73 -3.04
N GLY A 239 0.37 -19.83 -1.99
CA GLY A 239 1.81 -19.55 -2.06
C GLY A 239 2.18 -18.06 -1.92
N VAL A 240 1.28 -17.22 -1.44
CA VAL A 240 1.60 -15.82 -1.08
C VAL A 240 2.67 -15.82 0.00
N LYS A 241 3.67 -14.96 -0.17
CA LYS A 241 4.85 -14.89 0.71
C LYS A 241 4.76 -13.80 1.76
N VAL A 242 4.23 -12.64 1.38
CA VAL A 242 4.22 -11.46 2.24
C VAL A 242 2.92 -10.69 2.07
N VAL A 243 2.37 -10.21 3.18
CA VAL A 243 1.33 -9.19 3.24
C VAL A 243 1.94 -7.92 3.80
N PHE A 244 1.88 -6.82 3.04
CA PHE A 244 2.34 -5.51 3.47
C PHE A 244 1.16 -4.60 3.80
N SER A 245 1.28 -3.88 4.93
CA SER A 245 0.24 -2.98 5.44
C SER A 245 0.77 -1.69 6.07
N GLY A 246 -0.16 -0.76 6.33
CA GLY A 246 0.01 0.51 7.03
C GLY A 246 -0.83 0.53 8.30
N HIS A 247 -1.63 1.60 8.49
CA HIS A 247 -2.70 1.75 9.51
C HIS A 247 -2.23 1.87 10.96
N TYR A 248 -1.15 1.17 11.33
CA TYR A 248 -0.68 1.12 12.71
C TYR A 248 0.23 2.29 13.11
N HIS A 249 0.75 3.06 12.13
CA HIS A 249 1.70 4.17 12.35
C HIS A 249 2.93 3.80 13.20
N ARG A 250 3.30 2.52 13.18
CA ARG A 250 4.49 1.94 13.78
C ARG A 250 4.92 0.75 12.93
N ASN A 251 6.21 0.45 12.95
CA ASN A 251 6.70 -0.78 12.37
C ASN A 251 6.29 -1.96 13.27
N ALA A 252 5.69 -2.97 12.66
CA ALA A 252 5.29 -4.20 13.33
C ALA A 252 5.31 -5.35 12.32
N GLY A 253 4.97 -6.55 12.76
CA GLY A 253 4.90 -7.73 11.92
C GLY A 253 5.37 -8.99 12.63
N GLY A 254 5.23 -10.09 11.92
CA GLY A 254 5.62 -11.42 12.36
C GLY A 254 5.37 -12.43 11.24
N THR A 255 5.61 -13.70 11.53
CA THR A 255 5.45 -14.77 10.56
C THR A 255 4.38 -15.74 11.04
N TYR A 256 3.45 -16.10 10.16
CA TYR A 256 2.52 -17.19 10.38
C TYR A 256 2.76 -18.27 9.32
N GLN A 257 3.31 -19.41 9.75
CA GLN A 257 3.79 -20.47 8.87
C GLN A 257 4.80 -19.94 7.85
N ASN A 258 4.43 -19.84 6.57
CA ASN A 258 5.28 -19.35 5.47
C ASN A 258 4.83 -17.98 4.94
N LEU A 259 3.96 -17.28 5.69
CA LEU A 259 3.43 -15.96 5.34
C LEU A 259 4.00 -14.92 6.30
N ASP A 260 4.74 -13.96 5.77
CA ASP A 260 5.21 -12.81 6.52
C ASP A 260 4.15 -11.71 6.52
N MET A 261 3.88 -11.13 7.69
CA MET A 261 3.11 -9.92 7.86
C MET A 261 4.07 -8.78 8.14
N VAL A 262 4.03 -7.73 7.32
CA VAL A 262 4.92 -6.57 7.46
C VAL A 262 4.08 -5.31 7.54
N VAL A 263 4.08 -4.69 8.72
CA VAL A 263 3.43 -3.40 8.96
C VAL A 263 4.48 -2.31 8.88
N SER A 264 4.21 -1.28 8.08
CA SER A 264 5.15 -0.18 7.85
C SER A 264 4.66 1.06 8.57
N SER A 265 5.57 1.72 9.30
CA SER A 265 5.23 3.00 9.91
C SER A 265 4.94 4.07 8.87
N ALA A 266 4.23 5.11 9.30
CA ALA A 266 3.70 6.17 8.47
C ALA A 266 4.78 7.04 7.81
N ILE A 267 4.43 7.66 6.68
CA ILE A 267 5.12 8.85 6.20
C ILE A 267 4.71 10.05 7.06
N GLY A 268 3.41 10.18 7.33
CA GLY A 268 2.80 11.26 8.10
C GLY A 268 2.98 11.09 9.61
N CYS A 269 1.88 11.16 10.37
CA CYS A 269 1.91 11.14 11.83
C CYS A 269 2.58 9.86 12.39
N GLN A 270 3.49 9.98 13.36
CA GLN A 270 4.05 8.83 14.07
C GLN A 270 3.29 8.61 15.38
N LEU A 271 2.80 7.39 15.59
CA LEU A 271 2.14 7.01 16.85
C LEU A 271 3.10 6.26 17.80
N GLY A 272 4.32 5.97 17.36
CA GLY A 272 5.35 5.28 18.13
C GLY A 272 6.68 6.03 18.14
N ARG A 273 7.77 5.26 18.22
CA ARG A 273 9.14 5.79 18.24
C ARG A 273 9.84 5.67 16.89
N ASP A 274 9.17 5.10 15.89
CA ASP A 274 9.68 5.04 14.53
C ASP A 274 9.85 6.45 13.95
N PRO A 275 10.86 6.68 13.12
CA PRO A 275 10.97 7.92 12.37
C PRO A 275 9.95 7.94 11.22
N HIS A 276 9.61 9.13 10.73
CA HIS A 276 8.95 9.28 9.43
C HIS A 276 9.80 8.60 8.36
N GLY A 277 9.19 7.76 7.52
CA GLY A 277 10.01 6.90 6.68
C GLY A 277 9.28 6.13 5.61
N LEU A 278 10.07 5.29 4.95
CA LEU A 278 9.68 4.46 3.83
C LEU A 278 10.31 3.07 3.98
N ARG A 279 9.67 2.05 3.42
CA ARG A 279 10.20 0.70 3.36
C ARG A 279 10.74 0.40 1.97
N VAL A 280 12.01 0.01 1.90
CA VAL A 280 12.63 -0.54 0.68
C VAL A 280 12.37 -2.03 0.67
N VAL A 281 11.85 -2.57 -0.42
CA VAL A 281 11.58 -4.00 -0.60
C VAL A 281 12.30 -4.52 -1.83
N VAL A 282 13.27 -5.39 -1.64
CA VAL A 282 14.03 -6.08 -2.69
C VAL A 282 13.45 -7.47 -2.92
N VAL A 283 13.11 -7.76 -4.17
CA VAL A 283 12.58 -9.05 -4.60
C VAL A 283 13.63 -9.76 -5.45
N THR A 284 14.03 -10.94 -5.00
CA THR A 284 14.94 -11.86 -5.71
C THR A 284 14.16 -13.11 -6.13
N ALA A 285 14.80 -14.02 -6.86
CA ALA A 285 14.14 -15.27 -7.24
C ALA A 285 13.72 -16.07 -5.99
N GLU A 286 14.56 -16.10 -4.95
CA GLU A 286 14.36 -17.00 -3.80
C GLU A 286 13.66 -16.33 -2.62
N LYS A 287 13.89 -15.02 -2.43
CA LYS A 287 13.47 -14.30 -1.23
C LYS A 287 13.04 -12.87 -1.49
N ILE A 288 12.22 -12.38 -0.58
CA ILE A 288 11.86 -10.96 -0.45
C ILE A 288 12.58 -10.45 0.80
N VAL A 289 13.36 -9.38 0.65
CA VAL A 289 14.10 -8.76 1.75
C VAL A 289 13.68 -7.30 1.84
N HIS A 290 13.41 -6.79 3.03
CA HIS A 290 12.98 -5.41 3.20
C HIS A 290 13.64 -4.76 4.42
N ARG A 291 13.75 -3.42 4.37
CA ARG A 291 14.24 -2.59 5.48
C ARG A 291 13.49 -1.28 5.50
N TYR A 292 13.13 -0.82 6.70
CA TYR A 292 12.53 0.50 6.91
C TYR A 292 13.65 1.52 7.07
N TYR A 293 13.51 2.67 6.42
CA TYR A 293 14.46 3.78 6.46
C TYR A 293 13.71 5.04 6.86
N SER A 294 14.32 5.87 7.71
CA SER A 294 13.85 7.24 7.86
C SER A 294 13.99 8.00 6.53
N LEU A 295 13.20 9.06 6.36
CA LEU A 295 13.30 9.92 5.18
C LEU A 295 14.69 10.56 5.05
N ASP A 296 15.34 10.90 6.17
CA ASP A 296 16.69 11.46 6.21
C ASP A 296 17.73 10.41 5.79
N GLU A 297 17.69 9.20 6.36
CA GLU A 297 18.62 8.11 5.99
C GLU A 297 18.53 7.79 4.50
N LEU A 298 17.31 7.64 3.96
CA LEU A 298 17.12 7.32 2.55
C LEU A 298 17.55 8.49 1.64
N SER A 299 17.37 9.74 2.09
CA SER A 299 17.77 10.93 1.33
C SER A 299 19.27 11.16 1.28
N GLU A 300 19.96 10.87 2.37
CA GLU A 300 21.39 11.16 2.55
C GLU A 300 22.28 9.98 2.15
N LYS A 301 21.89 8.77 2.53
CA LYS A 301 22.70 7.55 2.37
C LYS A 301 22.20 6.65 1.26
N GLY A 302 20.93 6.79 0.85
CA GLY A 302 20.31 5.89 -0.10
C GLY A 302 20.03 4.51 0.51
N ILE A 303 20.06 3.49 -0.35
CA ILE A 303 19.84 2.08 0.06
C ILE A 303 21.20 1.47 0.38
N GLU A 304 21.29 0.75 1.50
CA GLU A 304 22.53 0.08 1.91
C GLU A 304 23.01 -0.97 0.90
N ASP A 305 24.34 -1.14 0.82
CA ASP A 305 25.00 -1.97 -0.18
C ASP A 305 24.54 -3.44 -0.15
N ASP A 306 24.20 -3.98 1.01
CA ASP A 306 23.75 -5.36 1.15
C ASP A 306 22.44 -5.66 0.39
N LEU A 307 21.51 -4.70 0.39
CA LEU A 307 20.28 -4.78 -0.40
C LEU A 307 20.55 -4.49 -1.88
N MET A 308 21.41 -3.50 -2.17
CA MET A 308 21.78 -3.18 -3.55
C MET A 308 22.51 -4.32 -4.25
N ASP A 309 23.30 -5.11 -3.53
CA ASP A 309 24.00 -6.26 -4.07
C ASP A 309 23.06 -7.41 -4.40
N LEU A 310 21.91 -7.53 -3.72
CA LEU A 310 20.86 -8.48 -4.12
C LEU A 310 20.23 -8.10 -5.47
N ILE A 311 20.18 -6.80 -5.80
CA ILE A 311 19.65 -6.31 -7.08
C ILE A 311 20.64 -6.56 -8.24
N LYS A 312 21.94 -6.52 -7.96
CA LYS A 312 23.01 -6.72 -8.97
C LYS A 312 23.25 -8.19 -9.32
N LYS A 313 22.87 -9.12 -8.46
CA LYS A 313 22.98 -10.57 -8.71
C LYS A 313 21.94 -10.99 -9.75
N LYS A 314 22.39 -11.17 -11.00
CA LYS A 314 21.54 -11.73 -12.07
C LYS A 314 21.36 -13.23 -11.93
#